data_AF-A0A2L2ZA99-F1
#
_entry.id   AF-A0A2L2ZA99-F1
#
_cell.length_a   1.000
_cell.length_b   1.000
_cell.length_c   1.000
_cell.angle_alpha   90.00
_cell.angle_beta   90.00
_cell.angle_gamma   90.00
#
_symmetry.space_group_name_H-M   'P 1'
#
loop_
_entity.id
_entity.type
_entity.pdbx_description
1 polymer ?
#
loop_
_entity_poly.entity_id
_entity_poly.type
_entity_poly.pdbx_seq_one_letter_code
_entity_poly.pdbx_strand_id
1 'polypeptide(L)' 'TNEKDYVRICSGQGCYSNVVKTGCAQPLSLGLFSGWEAVIVNELGHAVGFYNEQNRSERDKNIRILWD' A
#
# COMPACT_ATOMS: atom_id res chain seq x y z
N THR A 1 -1.98 -12.46 -17.19
CA THR A 1 -1.54 -11.13 -17.63
C THR A 1 -0.46 -11.34 -18.67
N ASN A 2 -0.58 -10.65 -19.80
CA ASN A 2 0.44 -10.61 -20.86
C ASN A 2 1.23 -9.29 -20.81
N GLU A 3 0.94 -8.46 -19.82
CA GLU A 3 1.58 -7.20 -19.53
C GLU A 3 2.90 -7.44 -18.79
N LYS A 4 3.95 -6.71 -19.18
CA LYS A 4 5.26 -6.79 -18.53
C LYS A 4 5.19 -6.42 -17.05
N ASP A 5 4.40 -5.39 -16.74
CA ASP A 5 4.30 -4.82 -15.41
C ASP A 5 2.89 -5.04 -14.85
N TYR A 6 2.77 -5.67 -13.69
CA TYR A 6 1.48 -5.99 -13.10
C TYR A 6 1.57 -6.13 -11.58
N VAL A 7 0.43 -5.93 -10.91
CA VAL A 7 0.29 -6.21 -9.48
C VAL A 7 -0.04 -7.69 -9.29
N ARG A 8 0.78 -8.40 -8.51
CA ARG A 8 0.58 -9.79 -8.14
C ARG A 8 0.00 -9.86 -6.73
N ILE A 9 -1.32 -10.06 -6.65
CA ILE A 9 -2.01 -10.28 -5.38
C ILE A 9 -1.61 -11.65 -4.83
N CYS A 10 -1.13 -11.70 -3.58
CA CYS A 10 -0.71 -12.93 -2.92
C CYS A 10 -1.04 -12.91 -1.43
N SER A 11 -1.08 -14.08 -0.79
CA SER A 11 -1.17 -14.17 0.68
C SER A 11 0.23 -14.27 1.28
N GLY A 12 0.81 -13.13 1.65
CA GLY A 12 2.09 -13.04 2.34
C GLY A 12 1.91 -12.77 3.84
N GLN A 13 2.98 -12.34 4.50
CA GLN A 13 2.90 -11.89 5.90
C GLN A 13 2.37 -10.46 5.98
N GLY A 14 1.14 -10.30 6.50
CA GLY A 14 0.49 -9.01 6.66
C GLY A 14 -0.07 -8.41 5.36
N CYS A 15 -0.54 -7.16 5.45
CA CYS A 15 -1.01 -6.37 4.32
C CYS A 15 0.08 -5.39 3.91
N TYR A 16 0.48 -5.40 2.63
CA TYR A 16 1.44 -4.43 2.12
C TYR A 16 1.40 -4.35 0.58
N SER A 17 1.93 -3.25 0.07
CA SER A 17 2.17 -3.02 -1.35
C SER A 17 3.31 -2.01 -1.52
N ASN A 18 4.00 -2.05 -2.65
CA ASN A 18 4.96 -1.00 -2.99
C ASN A 18 4.21 0.31 -3.30
N VAL A 19 4.80 1.46 -2.90
CA VAL A 19 4.29 2.76 -3.36
C VAL A 19 4.82 3.00 -4.76
N VAL A 20 3.93 3.11 -5.75
CA VAL A 20 4.20 3.28 -7.20
C VAL A 20 4.55 1.99 -7.95
N LYS A 21 4.52 2.08 -9.28
CA LYS A 21 5.03 1.06 -10.21
C LYS A 21 6.53 0.86 -10.02
N THR A 22 6.92 -0.35 -9.59
CA THR A 22 8.33 -0.77 -9.46
C THR A 22 8.88 -1.48 -10.70
N GLY A 23 8.00 -1.88 -11.63
CA GLY A 23 8.34 -2.66 -12.83
C GLY A 23 8.28 -4.16 -12.59
N CYS A 24 8.08 -4.93 -13.67
CA CYS A 24 7.81 -6.37 -13.63
C CYS A 24 6.60 -6.69 -12.73
N ALA A 25 6.53 -7.93 -12.24
CA ALA A 25 5.54 -8.34 -11.25
C ALA A 25 5.87 -7.73 -9.88
N GLN A 26 4.97 -6.92 -9.32
CA GLN A 26 5.12 -6.39 -7.97
C GLN A 26 4.13 -7.04 -6.99
N PRO A 27 4.60 -7.51 -5.82
CA PRO A 27 3.72 -8.16 -4.86
C PRO A 27 2.80 -7.16 -4.17
N LEU A 28 1.53 -7.54 -4.02
CA LEU A 28 0.58 -6.93 -3.10
C LEU A 28 0.09 -8.04 -2.18
N SER A 29 0.44 -7.96 -0.91
CA SER A 29 0.09 -8.96 0.09
C SER A 29 -1.25 -8.65 0.72
N LEU A 30 -2.14 -9.64 0.72
CA LEU A 30 -3.36 -9.70 1.51
C LEU A 30 -3.22 -10.91 2.45
N GLY A 31 -2.66 -10.68 3.62
CA GLY A 31 -2.46 -11.68 4.66
C GLY A 31 -3.76 -12.11 5.36
N LEU A 32 -3.61 -12.89 6.44
CA LEU A 32 -4.76 -13.19 7.31
C LEU A 32 -5.36 -11.88 7.83
N PHE A 33 -6.69 -11.78 7.81
CA PHE A 33 -7.49 -10.61 8.19
C PHE A 33 -7.50 -9.43 7.20
N SER A 34 -6.95 -9.58 5.98
CA SER A 34 -7.09 -8.58 4.90
C SER A 34 -8.41 -8.64 4.13
N GLY A 35 -9.40 -9.41 4.61
CA GLY A 35 -10.68 -9.62 3.91
C GLY A 35 -11.61 -8.40 3.88
N TRP A 36 -11.21 -7.29 4.50
CA TRP A 36 -11.97 -6.05 4.50
C TRP A 36 -11.69 -5.26 3.23
N GLU A 37 -12.74 -4.81 2.55
CA GLU A 37 -12.64 -3.98 1.33
C GLU A 37 -11.72 -2.77 1.53
N ALA A 38 -11.80 -2.12 2.69
CA ALA A 38 -10.96 -0.96 3.04
C ALA A 38 -9.45 -1.28 3.00
N VAL A 39 -9.05 -2.47 3.45
CA VAL A 39 -7.64 -2.89 3.42
C VAL A 39 -7.18 -3.12 1.98
N ILE A 40 -8.03 -3.77 1.16
CA ILE A 40 -7.74 -4.00 -0.26
C ILE A 40 -7.56 -2.66 -1.00
N VAL A 41 -8.48 -1.71 -0.76
CA VAL A 41 -8.39 -0.36 -1.35
C VAL A 41 -7.16 0.38 -0.87
N ASN A 42 -6.79 0.27 0.41
CA ASN A 42 -5.55 0.86 0.95
C ASN A 42 -4.30 0.36 0.19
N GLU A 43 -4.14 -0.96 0.07
CA GLU A 43 -2.97 -1.55 -0.59
C GLU A 43 -2.93 -1.26 -2.10
N LEU A 44 -4.09 -1.18 -2.74
CA LEU A 44 -4.17 -0.71 -4.13
C LEU A 44 -3.83 0.78 -4.25
N GLY A 45 -4.21 1.61 -3.27
CA GLY A 45 -3.83 3.02 -3.18
C GLY A 45 -2.31 3.20 -3.13
N HIS A 46 -1.61 2.36 -2.36
CA HIS A 46 -0.15 2.31 -2.39
C HIS A 46 0.38 1.98 -3.80
N ALA A 47 -0.17 0.94 -4.46
CA ALA A 47 0.25 0.58 -5.81
C ALA A 47 0.05 1.70 -6.85
N VAL A 48 -0.99 2.53 -6.68
CA VAL A 48 -1.24 3.73 -7.50
C VAL A 48 -0.20 4.82 -7.25
N GLY A 49 0.34 4.92 -6.03
CA GLY A 49 1.36 5.90 -5.66
C GLY A 49 1.02 6.76 -4.44
N PHE A 50 -0.04 6.43 -3.70
CA PHE A 50 -0.37 7.15 -2.47
C PHE A 50 0.46 6.66 -1.30
N TYR A 51 1.11 7.58 -0.60
CA TYR A 51 1.65 7.35 0.73
C TYR A 51 0.55 7.49 1.78
N ASN A 52 0.80 6.98 2.98
CA ASN A 52 -0.08 7.25 4.12
C ASN A 52 -0.24 8.76 4.35
N GLU A 53 -1.44 9.21 4.66
CA GLU A 53 -1.79 10.63 4.75
C GLU A 53 -0.94 11.38 5.80
N GLN A 54 -0.59 10.72 6.90
CA GLN A 54 0.30 11.29 7.92
C GLN A 54 1.73 11.54 7.41
N ASN A 55 2.09 11.14 6.19
CA ASN A 55 3.40 11.45 5.60
C ASN A 55 3.40 12.74 4.76
N ARG A 56 2.25 13.42 4.61
CA ARG A 56 2.20 14.69 3.87
C ARG A 56 3.17 15.72 4.45
N SER A 57 3.75 16.54 3.58
CA SER A 57 4.75 17.55 3.93
C SER A 57 4.29 18.55 4.99
N GLU A 58 2.98 18.77 5.06
CA GLU A 58 2.30 19.71 5.93
C GLU A 58 1.57 19.03 7.09
N ARG A 59 1.82 17.73 7.34
CA ARG A 59 1.15 16.95 8.39
C ARG A 59 1.20 17.65 9.75
N ASP A 60 2.31 18.33 10.05
CA ASP A 60 2.58 18.90 11.38
C ASP A 60 1.66 20.11 11.68
N LYS A 61 0.89 20.59 10.68
CA LYS A 61 -0.20 21.56 10.86
C LYS A 61 -1.51 20.92 11.35
N ASN A 62 -1.68 19.62 11.17
CA ASN A 62 -2.94 18.89 11.39
C ASN A 62 -2.82 17.84 12.50
N ILE A 63 -1.64 17.26 12.68
CA ILE A 63 -1.38 16.19 13.66
C ILE A 63 -0.05 16.43 14.38
N ARG A 64 0.09 15.84 15.56
CA ARG A 64 1.36 15.74 16.31
C ARG A 64 1.76 14.27 16.40
N ILE A 65 2.96 13.93 15.94
CA ILE A 65 3.51 12.59 16.17
C ILE A 65 4.10 12.53 17.57
N LEU A 66 3.66 11.55 18.37
CA LEU A 66 4.26 11.22 19.65
C LEU A 66 5.31 10.14 19.39
N TRP A 67 6.58 10.52 19.48
CA TRP A 67 7.72 9.63 19.18
C TRP A 67 8.25 8.88 20.40
N ASP A 68 7.95 9.40 21.59
CA ASP A 68 8.42 8.90 22.89
C ASP A 68 7.42 7.92 23.51
#